data_AF-A0A7X8ZXE6-F1
#
_entry.id   AF-A0A7X8ZXE6-F1
#
_cell.length_a   1.000
_cell.length_b   1.000
_cell.length_c   1.000
_cell.angle_alpha   90.00
_cell.angle_beta   90.00
_cell.angle_gamma   90.00
#
_symmetry.space_group_name_H-M   'P 1'
#
loop_
_entity.id
_entity.type
_entity.pdbx_description
1 polymer ?
#
loop_
_entity_poly.entity_id
_entity_poly.type
_entity_poly.pdbx_seq_one_letter_code
_entity_poly.pdbx_strand_id
1 'polypeptide(L)'
;KGRIIGVGGGAGIHADTYRAIEEYDLELEQITSSGPAMVAALQKATRNKDWIVVTGWKPHLKWIQYDLKYLDDPKGIYPTDVCAILSRRGFEEDMPEVADFFKKFNLTDDQLNGLMEQIENIGDEAGARIWYDANKDLVESWFDK
;
A
#
# COMPACT_ATOMS: atom_id res chain seq x y z
N LYS A 1 12.14 -25.17 -7.23
CA LYS A 1 12.15 -24.17 -6.14
C LYS A 1 10.91 -23.31 -6.29
N GLY A 2 10.17 -23.06 -5.21
CA GLY A 2 9.05 -22.14 -5.25
C GLY A 2 9.54 -20.70 -5.42
N ARG A 3 8.66 -19.78 -5.81
CA ARG A 3 9.00 -18.38 -6.07
C ARG A 3 8.09 -17.44 -5.32
N ILE A 4 8.67 -16.36 -4.79
CA ILE A 4 7.94 -15.21 -4.25
C ILE A 4 8.07 -14.09 -5.28
N ILE A 5 6.95 -13.60 -5.80
CA ILE A 5 6.97 -12.47 -6.74
C ILE A 5 7.06 -11.17 -5.94
N GLY A 6 8.24 -10.57 -5.93
CA GLY A 6 8.54 -9.35 -5.21
C GLY A 6 8.29 -8.09 -6.02
N VAL A 7 8.52 -6.94 -5.39
CA VAL A 7 8.55 -5.61 -6.04
C VAL A 7 9.99 -5.14 -6.27
N GLY A 8 10.19 -3.87 -6.59
CA GLY A 8 11.51 -3.30 -6.90
C GLY A 8 12.50 -3.42 -5.74
N GLY A 9 13.78 -3.60 -6.08
CA GLY A 9 14.87 -3.88 -5.13
C GLY A 9 15.10 -2.80 -4.06
N GLY A 10 14.63 -1.58 -4.28
CA GLY A 10 14.75 -0.47 -3.33
C GLY A 10 13.64 -0.40 -2.27
N ALA A 11 12.62 -1.26 -2.33
CA ALA A 11 11.52 -1.24 -1.37
C ALA A 11 11.92 -1.94 -0.05
N GLY A 12 11.48 -1.43 1.10
CA GLY A 12 11.75 -2.06 2.41
C GLY A 12 11.32 -3.53 2.47
N ILE A 13 10.08 -3.81 2.03
CA ILE A 13 9.52 -5.18 1.96
C ILE A 13 10.37 -6.13 1.10
N HIS A 14 11.14 -5.61 0.15
CA HIS A 14 12.05 -6.41 -0.66
C HIS A 14 13.19 -6.97 0.18
N ALA A 15 13.80 -6.14 1.03
CA ALA A 15 14.86 -6.54 1.94
C ALA A 15 14.32 -7.46 3.06
N ASP A 16 13.15 -7.13 3.61
CA ASP A 16 12.52 -7.96 4.66
C ASP A 16 12.16 -9.35 4.14
N THR A 17 11.79 -9.49 2.87
CA THR A 17 11.47 -10.80 2.29
C THR A 17 12.71 -11.66 2.07
N TYR A 18 13.86 -11.08 1.71
CA TYR A 18 15.13 -11.83 1.72
C TYR A 18 15.50 -12.29 3.12
N ARG A 19 15.34 -11.42 4.12
CA ARG A 19 15.55 -11.78 5.53
C ARG A 19 14.60 -12.90 5.96
N ALA A 20 13.34 -12.85 5.56
CA ALA A 20 12.38 -13.90 5.87
C ALA A 20 12.76 -15.24 5.24
N ILE A 21 13.23 -15.26 3.99
CA ILE A 21 13.71 -16.48 3.33
C ILE A 21 14.87 -17.11 4.12
N GLU A 22 15.84 -16.30 4.56
CA GLU A 22 16.99 -16.76 5.34
C GLU A 22 16.59 -17.23 6.74
N GLU A 23 15.86 -16.40 7.48
CA GLU A 23 15.50 -16.68 8.87
C GLU A 23 14.57 -17.88 9.00
N TYR A 24 13.66 -18.10 8.06
CA TYR A 24 12.77 -19.25 8.07
C TYR A 24 13.31 -20.48 7.31
N ASP A 25 14.54 -20.42 6.78
CA ASP A 25 15.16 -21.49 5.97
C ASP A 25 14.24 -21.95 4.82
N LEU A 26 13.65 -20.98 4.10
CA LEU A 26 12.68 -21.27 3.05
C LEU A 26 13.38 -21.69 1.76
N GLU A 27 12.95 -22.81 1.17
CA GLU A 27 13.38 -23.23 -0.17
C GLU A 27 12.69 -22.44 -1.31
N LEU A 28 12.60 -21.12 -1.14
CA LEU A 28 11.97 -20.17 -2.06
C LEU A 28 12.99 -19.16 -2.58
N GLU A 29 12.75 -18.67 -3.79
CA GLU A 29 13.50 -17.57 -4.37
C GLU A 29 12.59 -16.36 -4.54
N GLN A 30 13.04 -15.20 -4.08
CA GLN A 30 12.38 -13.94 -4.37
C GLN A 30 12.77 -13.44 -5.75
N ILE A 31 11.78 -13.18 -6.59
CA ILE A 31 11.94 -12.60 -7.91
C ILE A 31 11.76 -11.08 -7.80
N THR A 32 12.83 -10.33 -8.07
CA THR A 32 12.79 -8.87 -8.18
C THR A 32 11.97 -8.45 -9.39
N SER A 33 10.91 -7.66 -9.17
CA SER A 33 10.06 -7.15 -10.25
C SER A 33 9.60 -5.71 -9.98
N SER A 34 8.40 -5.32 -10.42
CA SER A 34 7.77 -4.03 -10.13
C SER A 34 6.39 -4.25 -9.50
N GLY A 35 5.82 -3.22 -8.87
CA GLY A 35 4.44 -3.27 -8.36
C GLY A 35 3.43 -3.76 -9.41
N PRO A 36 3.38 -3.13 -10.61
CA PRO A 36 2.50 -3.57 -11.70
C PRO A 36 2.78 -5.01 -12.18
N ALA A 37 4.05 -5.41 -12.27
CA ALA A 37 4.41 -6.76 -12.68
C ALA A 37 3.97 -7.82 -11.66
N MET A 38 4.11 -7.53 -10.37
CA MET A 38 3.61 -8.39 -9.29
C MET A 38 2.09 -8.56 -9.35
N VAL A 39 1.34 -7.47 -9.56
CA VAL A 39 -0.13 -7.52 -9.71
C VAL A 39 -0.54 -8.32 -10.94
N ALA A 40 0.15 -8.14 -12.08
CA ALA A 40 -0.12 -8.93 -13.29
C ALA A 40 0.15 -10.43 -13.08
N ALA A 41 1.22 -10.79 -12.35
CA ALA A 41 1.51 -12.17 -11.99
C ALA A 41 0.41 -12.77 -11.08
N LEU A 42 -0.02 -12.02 -10.07
CA LEU A 42 -1.13 -12.39 -9.19
C LEU A 42 -2.42 -12.62 -9.97
N GLN A 43 -2.77 -11.70 -10.86
CA GLN A 43 -3.98 -11.79 -11.68
C GLN A 43 -3.94 -13.03 -12.59
N LYS A 44 -2.79 -13.31 -13.22
CA LYS A 44 -2.61 -14.50 -14.06
C LYS A 44 -2.78 -15.78 -13.26
N ALA A 45 -2.10 -15.89 -12.11
CA ALA A 45 -2.18 -17.07 -11.26
C ALA A 45 -3.63 -17.30 -10.76
N THR A 46 -4.32 -16.23 -10.35
CA THR A 46 -5.71 -16.30 -9.91
C THR A 46 -6.64 -16.81 -11.01
N ARG A 47 -6.54 -16.27 -12.24
CA ARG A 47 -7.34 -16.74 -13.39
C ARG A 47 -7.12 -18.22 -13.69
N ASN A 48 -5.88 -18.67 -13.56
CA ASN A 48 -5.49 -20.05 -13.82
C ASN A 48 -5.74 -21.00 -12.65
N LYS A 49 -6.09 -20.47 -11.46
CA LYS A 49 -6.14 -21.21 -10.19
C LYS A 49 -4.80 -21.86 -9.82
N ASP A 50 -3.71 -21.16 -10.16
CA ASP A 50 -2.34 -21.57 -9.82
C ASP A 50 -1.93 -21.03 -8.44
N TRP A 51 -1.06 -21.76 -7.74
CA TRP A 51 -0.43 -21.26 -6.53
C TRP A 51 0.48 -20.07 -6.82
N ILE A 52 0.39 -19.05 -5.98
CA ILE A 52 1.29 -17.88 -6.03
C ILE A 52 1.54 -17.34 -4.63
N VAL A 53 2.77 -16.86 -4.42
CA VAL A 53 3.16 -16.07 -3.26
C VAL A 53 3.72 -14.74 -3.77
N VAL A 54 3.28 -13.63 -3.21
CA VAL A 54 3.71 -12.28 -3.58
C VAL A 54 4.06 -11.47 -2.34
N THR A 55 4.96 -10.50 -2.47
CA THR A 55 5.15 -9.50 -1.42
C THR A 55 3.96 -8.53 -1.42
N GLY A 56 3.28 -8.39 -0.28
CA GLY A 56 2.05 -7.60 -0.16
C GLY A 56 2.05 -6.67 1.05
N TRP A 57 1.35 -5.55 0.93
CA TRP A 57 1.15 -4.55 1.98
C TRP A 57 -0.30 -4.07 1.92
N LYS A 58 -0.80 -3.55 3.04
CA LYS A 58 -2.08 -2.85 3.13
C LYS A 58 -1.83 -1.36 3.43
N PRO A 59 -2.72 -0.47 2.96
CA PRO A 59 -3.84 -0.72 2.06
C PRO A 59 -3.38 -0.88 0.60
N HIS A 60 -4.11 -1.66 -0.22
CA HIS A 60 -3.85 -1.86 -1.66
C HIS A 60 -5.04 -2.54 -2.37
N LEU A 61 -5.40 -2.10 -3.58
CA LEU A 61 -6.56 -2.61 -4.35
C LEU A 61 -6.64 -4.14 -4.49
N LYS A 62 -5.49 -4.81 -4.65
CA LYS A 62 -5.40 -6.29 -4.68
C LYS A 62 -6.11 -7.01 -3.53
N TRP A 63 -6.20 -6.41 -2.33
CA TRP A 63 -6.91 -7.00 -1.20
C TRP A 63 -8.43 -6.94 -1.32
N ILE A 64 -8.94 -6.05 -2.16
CA ILE A 64 -10.37 -5.93 -2.50
C ILE A 64 -10.68 -6.84 -3.69
N GLN A 65 -9.77 -6.89 -4.67
CA GLN A 65 -10.00 -7.59 -5.94
C GLN A 65 -9.74 -9.10 -5.90
N TYR A 66 -8.95 -9.59 -4.94
CA TYR A 66 -8.54 -11.00 -4.88
C TYR A 66 -8.70 -11.55 -3.45
N ASP A 67 -9.04 -12.83 -3.36
CA ASP A 67 -9.09 -13.55 -2.08
C ASP A 67 -7.66 -13.89 -1.61
N LEU A 68 -7.09 -12.99 -0.84
CA LEU A 68 -5.72 -13.06 -0.33
C LEU A 68 -5.72 -13.25 1.19
N LYS A 69 -4.73 -14.00 1.68
CA LYS A 69 -4.43 -14.11 3.11
C LYS A 69 -2.98 -13.76 3.38
N TYR A 70 -2.72 -13.19 4.55
CA TYR A 70 -1.37 -13.10 5.07
C TYR A 70 -0.85 -14.49 5.47
N LEU A 71 0.46 -14.66 5.39
CA LEU A 71 1.16 -15.76 6.03
C LEU A 71 1.63 -15.30 7.41
N ASP A 72 1.59 -16.19 8.39
CA ASP A 72 2.00 -15.85 9.76
C ASP A 72 3.51 -15.57 9.81
N ASP A 73 3.88 -14.51 10.54
CA ASP A 73 5.27 -14.12 10.78
C ASP A 73 5.60 -14.18 12.28
N PRO A 74 5.73 -15.40 12.87
CA PRO A 74 5.98 -15.56 14.31
C PRO A 74 7.33 -14.99 14.80
N LYS A 75 8.29 -14.76 13.89
CA LYS A 75 9.58 -14.11 14.20
C LYS A 75 9.54 -12.59 14.10
N GLY A 76 8.46 -12.01 13.58
CA GLY A 76 8.32 -10.56 13.42
C GLY A 76 9.38 -9.95 12.49
N ILE A 77 9.70 -10.64 11.39
CA ILE A 77 10.62 -10.14 10.37
C ILE A 77 10.05 -8.90 9.67
N TYR A 78 8.75 -8.91 9.39
CA TYR A 78 8.03 -7.79 8.79
C TYR A 78 7.54 -6.84 9.89
N PRO A 79 8.07 -5.60 9.96
CA PRO A 79 7.67 -4.65 10.98
C PRO A 79 6.24 -4.15 10.76
N THR A 80 5.63 -3.63 11.82
CA THR A 80 4.43 -2.78 11.66
C THR A 80 4.85 -1.47 11.03
N ASP A 81 4.29 -1.17 9.86
CA ASP A 81 4.61 0.04 9.09
C ASP A 81 3.64 1.18 9.41
N VAL A 82 4.05 2.42 9.12
CA VAL A 82 3.20 3.61 9.24
C VAL A 82 3.31 4.46 7.98
N CYS A 83 2.17 4.94 7.49
CA CYS A 83 2.17 5.96 6.46
C CYS A 83 2.39 7.33 7.13
N ALA A 84 3.47 8.02 6.77
CA ALA A 84 3.84 9.29 7.37
C ALA A 84 3.99 10.38 6.29
N ILE A 85 3.53 11.58 6.62
CA ILE A 85 3.79 12.78 5.79
C ILE A 85 5.11 13.39 6.25
N LEU A 86 6.00 13.62 5.27
CA LEU A 86 7.30 14.24 5.50
C LEU A 86 7.38 15.56 4.73
N SER A 87 7.94 16.59 5.36
CA SER A 87 8.20 17.89 4.73
C SER A 87 9.68 18.23 4.76
N ARG A 88 10.10 19.18 3.92
CA ARG A 88 11.43 19.79 4.05
C ARG A 88 11.53 20.58 5.36
N ARG A 89 12.75 20.82 5.82
CA ARG A 89 13.02 21.77 6.91
C ARG A 89 12.55 23.17 6.50
N GLY A 90 11.99 23.93 7.43
CA GLY A 90 11.45 25.26 7.17
C GLY A 90 10.05 25.29 6.55
N PHE A 91 9.45 24.13 6.26
CA PHE A 91 8.17 24.08 5.54
C PHE A 91 7.01 24.64 6.36
N GLU A 92 6.99 24.36 7.67
CA GLU A 92 5.93 24.83 8.55
C GLU A 92 5.96 26.35 8.72
N GLU A 93 7.16 26.95 8.73
CA GLU A 93 7.35 28.39 8.78
C GLU A 93 6.97 29.06 7.47
N ASP A 94 7.31 28.44 6.33
CA ASP A 94 7.04 29.01 5.01
C ASP A 94 5.57 28.84 4.57
N MET A 95 4.91 27.76 5.01
CA MET A 95 3.55 27.37 4.58
C MET A 95 2.72 26.86 5.78
N PRO A 96 2.46 27.71 6.79
CA PRO A 96 1.84 27.28 8.04
C PRO A 96 0.45 26.66 7.86
N GLU A 97 -0.41 27.24 7.01
CA GLU A 97 -1.76 26.73 6.74
C GLU A 97 -1.74 25.34 6.09
N VAL A 98 -0.82 25.12 5.15
CA VAL A 98 -0.68 23.84 4.45
C VAL A 98 -0.05 22.80 5.37
N ALA A 99 0.88 23.21 6.22
CA ALA A 99 1.48 22.34 7.23
C ALA A 99 0.43 21.86 8.25
N ASP A 100 -0.45 22.75 8.70
CA ASP A 100 -1.54 22.38 9.61
C ASP A 100 -2.52 21.39 8.95
N PHE A 101 -2.91 21.64 7.69
CA PHE A 101 -3.70 20.69 6.91
C PHE A 101 -3.07 19.28 6.90
N PHE A 102 -1.79 19.18 6.56
CA PHE A 102 -1.11 17.88 6.50
C PHE A 102 -0.87 17.25 7.87
N LYS A 103 -0.82 18.02 8.96
CA LYS A 103 -0.80 17.48 10.33
C LYS A 103 -2.13 16.85 10.74
N LYS A 104 -3.25 17.36 10.22
CA LYS A 104 -4.60 16.85 10.49
C LYS A 104 -5.05 15.79 9.49
N PHE A 105 -4.48 15.77 8.30
CA PHE A 105 -4.76 14.77 7.27
C PHE A 105 -4.55 13.37 7.84
N ASN A 106 -5.64 12.61 7.90
CA ASN A 106 -5.60 11.22 8.30
C ASN A 106 -6.76 10.47 7.67
N LEU A 107 -6.46 9.32 7.07
CA LEU A 107 -7.44 8.41 6.50
C LEU A 107 -7.36 7.08 7.23
N THR A 108 -8.52 6.55 7.61
CA THR A 108 -8.63 5.13 7.99
C THR A 108 -8.43 4.22 6.77
N ASP A 109 -8.12 2.95 7.00
CA ASP A 109 -7.97 1.96 5.92
C ASP A 109 -9.21 1.91 5.01
N ASP A 110 -10.42 1.94 5.58
CA ASP A 110 -11.68 1.89 4.82
C ASP A 110 -11.87 3.15 3.97
N GLN A 111 -11.56 4.33 4.51
CA GLN A 111 -11.63 5.60 3.79
C GLN A 111 -10.65 5.64 2.61
N LEU A 112 -9.41 5.20 2.84
CA LEU A 112 -8.38 5.14 1.79
C LEU A 112 -8.72 4.08 0.74
N ASN A 113 -9.25 2.93 1.14
CA ASN A 113 -9.75 1.91 0.20
C ASN A 113 -10.88 2.45 -0.68
N GLY A 114 -11.86 3.14 -0.09
CA GLY A 114 -12.95 3.77 -0.84
C GLY A 114 -12.45 4.84 -1.81
N LEU A 115 -11.44 5.64 -1.43
CA LEU A 115 -10.82 6.62 -2.32
C LEU A 115 -10.13 5.93 -3.51
N MET A 116 -9.31 4.92 -3.23
CA MET A 116 -8.62 4.15 -4.28
C MET A 116 -9.61 3.48 -5.24
N GLU A 117 -10.73 2.96 -4.75
CA GLU A 117 -11.78 2.35 -5.58
C GLU A 117 -12.42 3.37 -6.53
N GLN A 118 -12.74 4.57 -6.05
CA GLN A 118 -13.29 5.63 -6.92
C GLN A 118 -12.29 6.05 -8.00
N ILE A 119 -11.01 6.21 -7.63
CA ILE A 119 -9.93 6.53 -8.57
C ILE A 119 -9.78 5.45 -9.63
N GLU A 120 -9.78 4.17 -9.24
CA GLU A 120 -9.65 3.05 -10.18
C GLU A 120 -10.82 3.00 -11.18
N ASN A 121 -12.05 3.22 -10.71
CA ASN A 121 -13.26 3.07 -11.53
C ASN A 121 -13.56 4.29 -12.41
N ILE A 122 -13.27 5.49 -11.94
CA ILE A 122 -13.70 6.76 -12.57
C ILE A 122 -12.51 7.55 -13.14
N GLY A 123 -11.29 7.31 -12.64
CA GLY A 123 -10.07 8.06 -12.94
C GLY A 123 -9.73 9.08 -11.84
N ASP A 124 -8.45 9.44 -11.74
CA ASP A 124 -7.87 10.20 -10.63
C ASP A 124 -8.70 11.42 -10.16
N GLU A 125 -8.89 12.43 -11.01
CA GLU A 125 -9.53 13.68 -10.62
C GLU A 125 -11.03 13.51 -10.33
N ALA A 126 -11.75 12.82 -11.23
CA ALA A 126 -13.19 12.64 -11.09
C ALA A 126 -13.55 11.69 -9.95
N GLY A 127 -12.77 10.62 -9.74
CA GLY A 127 -12.93 9.70 -8.61
C GLY A 127 -12.62 10.37 -7.28
N ALA A 128 -11.52 11.13 -7.19
CA ALA A 128 -11.20 11.91 -6.00
C ALA A 128 -12.29 12.95 -5.70
N ARG A 129 -12.88 13.59 -6.73
CA ARG A 129 -13.98 14.54 -6.56
C ARG A 129 -15.23 13.89 -5.99
N ILE A 130 -15.66 12.75 -6.53
CA ILE A 130 -16.81 12.01 -6.03
C ILE A 130 -16.58 11.58 -4.57
N TRP A 131 -15.39 11.06 -4.27
CA TRP A 131 -15.04 10.66 -2.91
C TRP A 131 -15.04 11.86 -1.96
N TYR A 132 -14.49 13.00 -2.38
CA TYR A 132 -14.52 14.25 -1.62
C TYR A 132 -15.95 14.70 -1.33
N ASP A 133 -16.81 14.75 -2.33
CA ASP A 133 -18.19 15.21 -2.17
C ASP A 133 -18.97 14.33 -1.17
N ALA A 134 -18.66 13.02 -1.11
CA ALA A 134 -19.23 12.08 -0.14
C ALA A 134 -18.60 12.15 1.26
N ASN A 135 -17.35 12.62 1.37
CA ASN A 135 -16.58 12.69 2.62
C ASN A 135 -16.23 14.15 2.98
N LYS A 136 -17.07 15.09 2.56
CA LYS A 136 -16.74 16.52 2.59
C LYS A 136 -16.44 17.02 3.99
N ASP A 137 -17.27 16.66 4.97
CA ASP A 137 -17.08 17.05 6.37
C ASP A 137 -15.74 16.56 6.94
N LEU A 138 -15.30 15.35 6.56
CA LEU A 138 -14.01 14.81 6.96
C LEU A 138 -12.87 15.64 6.36
N VAL A 139 -12.90 15.88 5.05
CA VAL A 139 -11.84 16.63 4.36
C VAL A 139 -11.79 18.07 4.84
N GLU A 140 -12.96 18.70 5.05
CA GLU A 140 -13.06 20.05 5.59
C GLU A 140 -12.59 20.15 7.04
N SER A 141 -12.67 19.06 7.83
CA SER A 141 -12.13 19.03 9.20
C SER A 141 -10.60 19.15 9.27
N TRP A 142 -9.90 18.92 8.16
CA TRP A 142 -8.45 19.09 8.09
C TRP A 142 -8.02 20.53 7.86
N PHE A 143 -8.93 21.40 7.41
CA PHE A 143 -8.65 22.82 7.28
C PHE A 143 -8.95 23.54 8.60
N ASP A 144 -8.12 24.52 8.95
CA ASP A 144 -8.50 25.50 9.98
C ASP A 144 -9.71 26.33 9.50
N LYS A 145 -10.56 26.71 10.45
CA LYS A 145 -11.67 27.64 10.21
C LYS A 145 -11.23 29.09 10.35
#